data_AF-A0A4U6QKM8-F1
#
_entry.id   AF-A0A4U6QKM8-F1
#
_cell.length_a   1.000
_cell.length_b   1.000
_cell.length_c   1.000
_cell.angle_alpha   90.00
_cell.angle_beta   90.00
_cell.angle_gamma   90.00
#
_symmetry.space_group_name_H-M   'P 1'
#
loop_
_entity.id
_entity.type
_entity.pdbx_description
1 polymer ?
#
loop_
_entity_poly.entity_id
_entity_poly.type
_entity_poly.pdbx_seq_one_letter_code
_entity_poly.pdbx_strand_id
1 'polypeptide(L)' 'MPPPAGVDWKTEPECGHTFRWRSLPERTNGTGKWPITATTSWDVTWQSNTGQAGTTTLTATSEDAVEVGEYRILLVDGGR' A
#
# COMPACT_ATOMS: atom_id res chain seq x y z
N MET A 1 14.79 -8.25 -7.57
CA MET A 1 15.19 -7.35 -6.47
C MET A 1 13.93 -6.63 -5.98
N PRO A 2 13.72 -6.42 -4.68
CA PRO A 2 12.64 -5.53 -4.21
C PRO A 2 13.04 -4.05 -4.41
N PRO A 3 12.08 -3.13 -4.54
CA PRO A 3 12.39 -1.70 -4.49
C PRO A 3 12.97 -1.33 -3.12
N PRO A 4 13.87 -0.32 -3.04
CA PRO A 4 14.42 0.14 -1.78
C PRO A 4 13.33 0.71 -0.86
N ALA A 5 13.40 0.37 0.42
CA ALA A 5 12.52 0.95 1.45
C ALA A 5 12.95 2.38 1.78
N GLY A 6 11.99 3.25 2.13
CA GLY A 6 12.27 4.61 2.60
C GLY A 6 12.46 5.67 1.51
N VAL A 7 12.08 5.39 0.26
CA VAL A 7 12.01 6.43 -0.78
C VAL A 7 10.86 7.39 -0.45
N ASP A 8 11.16 8.69 -0.37
CA ASP A 8 10.12 9.71 -0.35
C ASP A 8 9.50 9.81 -1.75
N TRP A 9 8.35 9.15 -1.91
CA TRP A 9 7.61 9.12 -3.17
C TRP A 9 7.06 10.49 -3.59
N LYS A 10 7.06 11.49 -2.70
CA LYS A 10 6.63 12.86 -3.02
C LYS A 10 7.75 13.71 -3.61
N THR A 11 9.01 13.28 -3.48
CA THR A 11 10.12 14.00 -4.08
C THR A 11 10.03 13.89 -5.60
N GLU A 12 9.93 15.04 -6.27
CA GLU A 12 9.84 15.11 -7.72
C GLU A 12 11.18 14.68 -8.36
N PRO A 13 11.17 13.78 -9.36
CA PRO A 13 12.40 13.33 -10.00
C PRO A 13 13.00 14.42 -10.88
N GLU A 14 14.33 14.43 -11.02
CA GLU A 14 15.02 15.34 -11.94
C GLU A 14 14.61 15.10 -13.41
N CYS A 15 14.74 16.12 -14.25
CA CYS A 15 14.50 16.01 -15.69
C CYS A 15 15.36 14.89 -16.29
N GLY A 16 14.73 14.00 -17.06
CA GLY A 16 15.42 12.85 -17.68
C GLY A 16 15.61 11.65 -16.74
N HIS A 17 15.05 11.66 -15.54
CA HIS A 17 15.06 10.48 -14.67
C HIS A 17 14.39 9.27 -15.33
N THR A 18 15.11 8.16 -15.38
CA THR A 18 14.58 6.88 -15.88
C THR A 18 14.29 5.96 -14.71
N PHE A 19 13.01 5.67 -14.49
CA PHE A 19 12.58 4.76 -13.44
C PHE A 19 13.07 3.32 -13.70
N ARG A 20 13.83 2.78 -12.75
CA ARG A 20 14.23 1.36 -12.77
C ARG A 20 13.05 0.42 -12.53
N TRP A 21 12.07 0.87 -11.75
CA TRP A 21 10.87 0.11 -11.39
C TRP A 21 9.67 0.77 -12.02
N ARG A 22 8.98 0.03 -12.89
CA ARG A 22 7.74 0.47 -13.51
C ARG A 22 6.60 -0.42 -13.06
N SER A 23 5.42 0.16 -12.96
CA SER A 23 4.18 -0.51 -12.58
C SER A 23 3.53 -1.16 -13.80
N LEU A 24 4.26 -2.07 -14.47
CA LEU A 24 3.78 -2.70 -15.70
C LEU A 24 2.96 -3.98 -15.39
N PRO A 25 1.98 -4.35 -16.25
CA PRO A 25 1.14 -5.53 -16.06
C PRO A 25 1.91 -6.84 -15.90
N GLU A 26 3.09 -6.97 -16.52
CA GLU A 26 3.92 -8.19 -16.41
C GLU A 26 4.38 -8.45 -14.97
N ARG A 27 4.35 -7.42 -14.11
CA ARG A 27 4.67 -7.55 -12.68
C ARG A 27 3.49 -8.01 -11.83
N THR A 28 2.29 -8.08 -12.40
CA THR A 28 1.06 -8.50 -11.72
C THR A 28 0.33 -9.58 -12.53
N ASN A 29 1.07 -10.47 -13.20
CA ASN A 29 0.49 -11.54 -14.04
C ASN A 29 -0.50 -11.03 -15.11
N GLY A 30 -0.25 -9.84 -15.66
CA GLY A 30 -1.05 -9.23 -16.72
C GLY A 30 -2.23 -8.39 -16.24
N THR A 31 -2.52 -8.33 -14.94
CA THR A 31 -3.71 -7.61 -14.44
C THR A 31 -3.55 -6.09 -14.36
N GLY A 32 -2.32 -5.58 -14.26
CA GLY A 32 -2.06 -4.20 -13.86
C GLY A 32 -2.55 -3.84 -12.46
N LYS A 33 -2.87 -4.81 -11.60
CA LYS A 33 -3.42 -4.58 -10.26
C LYS A 33 -2.55 -5.22 -9.17
N TRP A 34 -2.21 -4.43 -8.16
CA TRP A 34 -1.43 -4.85 -7.01
C TRP A 34 -2.35 -5.33 -5.89
N PRO A 35 -2.18 -6.57 -5.39
CA PRO A 35 -2.98 -7.07 -4.30
C PRO A 35 -2.65 -6.33 -3.00
N ILE A 36 -3.69 -6.05 -2.22
CA ILE A 36 -3.64 -5.44 -0.90
C ILE A 36 -4.34 -6.39 0.07
N THR A 37 -3.66 -6.69 1.18
CA THR A 37 -4.24 -7.45 2.29
C THR A 37 -4.22 -6.58 3.53
N ALA A 38 -5.40 -6.31 4.09
CA ALA A 38 -5.55 -5.61 5.34
C ALA A 38 -5.93 -6.59 6.43
N THR A 39 -5.13 -6.67 7.48
CA THR A 39 -5.40 -7.49 8.66
C THR A 39 -5.60 -6.59 9.87
N THR A 40 -6.76 -6.70 10.51
CA THR A 40 -7.05 -6.02 11.78
C THR A 40 -7.10 -7.06 12.89
N SER A 41 -6.45 -6.75 14.01
CA SER A 41 -6.45 -7.59 15.22
C SER A 41 -6.97 -6.78 16.39
N TRP A 42 -7.85 -7.38 17.20
CA TRP A 42 -8.42 -6.78 18.40
C TRP A 42 -8.24 -7.71 19.59
N ASP A 43 -7.73 -7.17 20.68
CA ASP A 43 -7.78 -7.84 21.98
C ASP A 43 -9.11 -7.50 22.65
N VAL A 44 -9.97 -8.50 22.79
CA VAL A 44 -11.30 -8.39 23.38
C VAL A 44 -11.25 -8.89 24.81
N THR A 45 -11.58 -8.01 25.75
CA THR A 45 -11.84 -8.38 27.14
C THR A 45 -13.35 -8.40 27.36
N TRP A 46 -13.87 -9.44 28.01
CA TRP A 46 -15.30 -9.59 28.24
C TRP A 46 -15.59 -10.10 29.66
N GLN A 47 -16.81 -9.81 30.12
CA GLN A 47 -17.33 -10.31 31.39
C GLN A 47 -18.80 -10.71 31.23
N SER A 48 -19.13 -11.89 31.72
CA SER A 48 -20.47 -12.47 31.77
C SER A 48 -21.25 -11.96 32.98
N ASN A 49 -22.58 -11.95 32.87
CA ASN A 49 -23.50 -11.66 33.98
C ASN A 49 -23.50 -12.76 35.06
N THR A 50 -22.90 -13.92 34.80
CA THR A 50 -22.72 -15.02 35.77
C THR A 50 -21.37 -14.97 36.51
N GLY A 51 -20.58 -13.90 36.32
CA GLY A 51 -19.31 -13.68 37.02
C GLY A 51 -18.08 -14.27 36.34
N GLN A 52 -18.23 -14.96 35.20
CA GLN A 52 -17.09 -15.35 34.37
C GLN A 52 -16.54 -14.15 33.60
N ALA A 53 -15.23 -14.10 33.40
CA ALA A 53 -14.58 -13.09 32.57
C ALA A 53 -13.40 -13.71 31.81
N GLY A 54 -12.96 -13.04 30.75
CA GLY A 54 -11.84 -13.53 29.96
C GLY A 54 -11.33 -12.51 28.95
N THR A 55 -10.27 -12.91 28.27
CA THR A 55 -9.67 -12.19 27.16
C THR A 55 -9.60 -13.13 25.95
N THR A 56 -9.71 -12.57 24.76
CA THR A 56 -9.53 -13.28 23.49
C THR A 56 -9.00 -12.31 22.44
N THR A 57 -8.29 -12.81 21.45
CA THR A 57 -7.86 -12.00 20.30
C THR A 57 -8.72 -12.39 19.10
N LEU A 58 -9.32 -11.39 18.46
CA LEU A 58 -10.05 -11.55 17.20
C LEU A 58 -9.22 -10.97 16.07
N THR A 59 -9.21 -11.65 14.94
CA THR A 59 -8.53 -11.19 13.72
C THR A 59 -9.52 -11.19 12.57
N ALA A 60 -9.55 -10.11 11.79
CA ALA A 60 -10.25 -10.05 10.52
C ALA A 60 -9.29 -9.68 9.40
N THR A 61 -9.43 -10.34 8.25
CA THR A 61 -8.64 -10.08 7.06
C THR A 61 -9.58 -9.67 5.91
N SER A 62 -9.15 -8.68 5.14
CA SER A 62 -9.80 -8.23 3.91
C SER A 62 -8.77 -8.13 2.80
N GLU A 63 -9.17 -8.49 1.59
CA GLU A 63 -8.32 -8.49 0.39
C GLU A 63 -8.98 -7.60 -0.67
N ASP A 64 -8.15 -6.80 -1.34
CA ASP A 64 -8.54 -5.97 -2.48
C ASP A 64 -7.36 -5.85 -3.46
N ALA A 65 -7.55 -5.19 -4.61
CA ALA A 65 -6.47 -4.92 -5.54
C ALA A 65 -6.62 -3.53 -6.18
N VAL A 66 -5.50 -2.78 -6.22
CA VAL A 66 -5.46 -1.42 -6.77
C VAL A 66 -4.69 -1.35 -8.07
N GLU A 67 -5.16 -0.52 -9.01
CA GLU A 67 -4.41 -0.16 -10.21
C GLU A 67 -3.45 0.99 -9.91
N VAL A 68 -2.21 0.88 -10.37
CA VAL A 68 -1.22 1.97 -10.27
C VAL A 68 -1.15 2.69 -11.60
N GLY A 69 -1.63 3.93 -11.60
CA GLY A 69 -1.64 4.81 -12.77
C GLY A 69 -0.24 5.32 -13.16
N GLU A 70 -0.20 6.01 -14.30
CA GLU A 70 1.00 6.65 -14.82
C GLU A 70 1.36 7.91 -14.01
N TYR A 71 2.64 8.06 -13.68
CA TYR A 71 3.19 9.29 -13.12
C TYR A 71 3.71 10.20 -14.24
N ARG A 72 3.19 11.43 -14.32
CA ARG A 72 3.60 12.44 -15.30
C ARG A 72 4.13 13.68 -14.60
N ILE A 73 5.36 14.08 -14.95
CA ILE A 73 5.93 15.38 -14.58
C ILE A 73 5.52 16.41 -15.62
N LEU A 74 4.93 17.51 -15.15
CA LEU A 74 4.69 18.71 -15.94
C LEU A 74 5.88 19.63 -15.76
N LEU A 75 6.66 19.84 -16.82
CA LEU A 75 7.69 20.88 -16.82
C LEU A 75 6.96 22.23 -16.84
N VAL A 76 6.92 22.91 -15.70
CA VAL A 76 6.49 24.30 -15.64
C VAL A 76 7.71 25.14 -15.99
N ASP A 77 7.65 25.87 -17.11
CA ASP A 77 8.70 26.84 -17.43
C ASP A 77 8.75 27.85 -16.29
N GLY A 78 9.90 27.92 -15.60
CA GLY A 78 10.13 28.83 -14.50
C GLY A 78 10.16 30.26 -15.03
N GLY A 79 8.98 30.86 -15.17
CA GLY A 79 8.79 32.20 -15.69
C GLY A 79 9.73 33.19 -15.00
N ARG A 80 10.56 33.84 -15.81
CA ARG A 80 11.26 35.07 -15.46
C ARG A 80 10.51 36.25 -16.06
#